data_AF-A0A7C1UZR5-F1
#
_entry.id   AF-A0A7C1UZR5-F1
#
_cell.length_a   1.000
_cell.length_b   1.000
_cell.length_c   1.000
_cell.angle_alpha   90.00
_cell.angle_beta   90.00
_cell.angle_gamma   90.00
#
_symmetry.space_group_name_H-M   'P 1'
#
loop_
_entity.id
_entity.type
_entity.pdbx_description
1 polymer ?
#
loop_
_entity_poly.entity_id
_entity_poly.type
_entity_poly.pdbx_seq_one_letter_code
_entity_poly.pdbx_strand_id
1 'polypeptide(L)'
;MTIELLLAPAGGGKTAYAIARIRALRAAAPLAPVCVVLPNFPQVAAFRRRLAHAGGALGVEIGTFYRLYADILARAGVPAPRLFDPVQHRLLRAIVDRLCDEGRLRHYAPLRDKPGFIRALRGL
;
A
#
# COMPACT_ATOMS: atom_id res chain seq x y z
N MET A 1 -25.66 1.88 8.05
CA MET A 1 -24.40 2.33 7.41
C MET A 1 -24.65 3.72 6.87
N THR A 2 -24.06 4.74 7.47
CA THR A 2 -24.22 6.14 7.03
C THR A 2 -22.98 6.55 6.26
N ILE A 3 -23.15 7.14 5.08
CA ILE A 3 -22.06 7.62 4.23
C ILE A 3 -22.11 9.13 4.24
N GLU A 4 -20.96 9.77 4.47
CA GLU A 4 -20.82 11.22 4.47
C GLU A 4 -19.74 11.62 3.45
N LEU A 5 -20.08 12.52 2.53
CA LEU A 5 -19.13 13.08 1.58
C LEU A 5 -18.69 14.47 2.03
N LEU A 6 -17.40 14.61 2.37
CA LEU A 6 -16.80 15.90 2.70
C LEU A 6 -16.10 16.50 1.48
N LEU A 7 -16.67 17.56 0.92
CA LEU A 7 -16.12 18.30 -0.21
C LEU A 7 -15.64 19.68 0.23
N ALA A 8 -14.44 20.06 -0.22
CA ALA A 8 -13.91 21.41 -0.07
C ALA A 8 -12.76 21.61 -1.08
N PRO A 9 -12.39 22.87 -1.40
CA PRO A 9 -11.22 23.16 -2.23
C PRO A 9 -9.90 22.61 -1.66
N ALA A 10 -8.85 22.62 -2.47
CA ALA A 10 -7.48 22.38 -1.98
C ALA A 10 -7.18 23.38 -0.84
N GLY A 11 -6.57 22.90 0.25
CA GLY A 11 -6.33 23.73 1.43
C GLY A 11 -7.56 24.02 2.32
N GLY A 12 -8.78 23.65 1.92
CA GLY A 12 -10.02 23.92 2.67
C GLY A 12 -10.22 23.10 3.96
N GLY A 13 -9.17 22.63 4.62
CA GLY A 13 -9.26 22.04 5.96
C GLY A 13 -9.76 20.59 6.06
N LYS A 14 -10.05 19.89 4.95
CA LYS A 14 -10.58 18.49 4.97
C LYS A 14 -9.82 17.53 5.90
N THR A 15 -8.49 17.56 5.84
CA THR A 15 -7.65 16.71 6.70
C THR A 15 -7.75 17.12 8.17
N ALA A 16 -7.80 18.42 8.47
CA ALA A 16 -7.94 18.91 9.85
C ALA A 16 -9.31 18.53 10.42
N TYR A 17 -10.37 18.66 9.63
CA TYR A 17 -11.71 18.20 9.98
C TYR A 17 -11.72 16.69 10.30
N ALA A 18 -11.13 15.85 9.44
CA ALA A 18 -11.07 14.41 9.67
C ALA A 18 -10.33 14.07 10.98
N ILE A 19 -9.22 14.76 11.28
CA ILE A 19 -8.49 14.58 12.54
C ILE A 19 -9.35 15.00 13.75
N ALA A 20 -10.02 16.14 13.67
CA ALA A 20 -10.93 16.60 14.73
C ALA A 20 -12.07 15.59 14.97
N ARG A 21 -12.63 15.02 13.89
CA ARG A 21 -13.68 14.00 13.97
C ARG A 21 -13.19 12.72 14.65
N ILE A 22 -11.99 12.25 14.31
CA ILE A 22 -11.36 11.09 14.96
C ILE A 22 -11.18 11.37 16.46
N ARG A 23 -10.70 12.56 16.84
CA ARG A 23 -10.52 12.93 18.25
C ARG A 23 -11.85 13.00 19.01
N ALA A 24 -12.87 13.61 18.43
CA ALA A 24 -14.21 13.67 19.02
C ALA A 24 -14.80 12.27 19.23
N LEU A 25 -14.65 11.38 18.24
CA LEU A 25 -15.05 9.97 18.37
C LEU A 25 -14.30 9.29 19.51
N ARG A 26 -12.99 9.52 19.64
CA ARG A 26 -12.18 8.91 20.71
C ARG A 26 -12.53 9.43 22.09
N ALA A 27 -12.87 10.70 22.23
CA ALA A 27 -13.31 11.27 23.50
C ALA A 27 -14.61 10.60 23.98
N ALA A 28 -15.53 10.28 23.06
CA ALA A 28 -16.79 9.60 23.38
C ALA A 28 -16.64 8.07 23.50
N ALA A 29 -15.77 7.46 22.71
CA ALA A 29 -15.56 6.01 22.64
C ALA A 29 -14.06 5.69 22.42
N PRO A 30 -13.27 5.57 23.50
CA PRO A 30 -11.81 5.44 23.41
C PRO A 30 -11.33 4.25 22.58
N LEU A 31 -12.10 3.16 22.54
CA LEU A 31 -11.74 1.91 21.86
C LEU A 31 -12.46 1.69 20.52
N ALA A 32 -13.24 2.65 20.03
CA ALA A 32 -13.93 2.51 18.74
C ALA A 32 -12.91 2.25 17.61
N PRO A 33 -13.08 1.23 16.74
CA PRO A 33 -12.14 0.96 15.66
C PRO A 33 -12.19 2.11 14.64
N VAL A 34 -11.02 2.64 14.28
CA VAL A 34 -10.90 3.70 13.26
C VAL A 34 -9.83 3.28 12.26
N CYS A 35 -10.21 3.20 10.99
CA CYS A 35 -9.30 2.96 9.88
C CYS A 35 -9.22 4.23 9.01
N VAL A 36 -8.00 4.70 8.75
CA VAL A 36 -7.72 5.82 7.84
C VAL A 36 -6.88 5.30 6.68
N VAL A 37 -7.45 5.43 5.48
CA VAL A 37 -6.82 4.98 4.23
C VAL A 37 -6.36 6.19 3.43
N LEU A 38 -5.09 6.19 3.04
CA LEU A 38 -4.42 7.28 2.33
C LEU A 38 -3.73 6.75 1.05
N PRO A 39 -3.44 7.62 0.07
CA PRO A 39 -2.99 7.16 -1.24
C PRO A 39 -1.59 6.56 -1.23
N ASN A 40 -0.69 7.02 -0.35
CA ASN A 40 0.71 6.59 -0.33
C ASN A 40 1.39 6.81 1.03
N PHE A 41 2.60 6.28 1.19
CA PHE A 41 3.38 6.38 2.42
C PHE A 41 3.72 7.82 2.84
N PRO A 42 4.10 8.75 1.94
CA PRO A 42 4.28 10.15 2.31
C PRO A 42 3.04 10.77 2.97
N GLN A 43 1.84 10.52 2.42
CA GLN A 43 0.59 11.01 3.01
C GLN A 43 0.29 10.34 4.35
N VAL A 44 0.55 9.04 4.49
CA VAL A 44 0.46 8.32 5.79
C VAL A 44 1.35 8.98 6.84
N ALA A 45 2.60 9.26 6.50
CA ALA A 45 3.54 9.89 7.42
C ALA A 45 3.08 11.32 7.79
N ALA A 46 2.64 12.11 6.81
CA ALA A 46 2.12 13.45 7.04
C ALA A 46 0.88 13.46 7.94
N PHE A 47 -0.06 12.54 7.71
CA PHE A 47 -1.26 12.39 8.52
C PHE A 47 -0.94 11.97 9.95
N ARG A 48 -0.04 10.98 10.14
CA ARG A 48 0.43 10.56 11.47
C ARG A 48 1.04 11.72 12.26
N ARG A 49 1.90 12.53 11.62
CA ARG A 49 2.47 13.73 12.27
C ARG A 49 1.38 14.70 12.71
N ARG A 50 0.42 15.01 11.83
CA ARG A 50 -0.69 15.93 12.17
C ARG A 50 -1.56 15.40 13.30
N LEU A 51 -1.87 14.10 13.31
CA LEU A 51 -2.62 13.47 14.38
C LEU A 51 -1.85 13.51 15.70
N ALA A 52 -0.55 13.23 15.68
CA ALA A 52 0.32 13.33 16.85
C ALA A 52 0.37 14.75 17.42
N HIS A 53 0.55 15.77 16.57
CA HIS A 53 0.50 17.17 16.98
C HIS A 53 -0.86 17.59 17.56
N ALA A 54 -1.94 16.95 17.11
CA ALA A 54 -3.27 17.17 17.66
C ALA A 54 -3.54 16.42 18.99
N GLY A 55 -2.52 15.82 19.62
CA GLY A 55 -2.66 15.08 20.88
C GLY A 55 -2.65 13.55 20.72
N GLY A 56 -2.44 13.05 19.51
CA GLY A 56 -2.37 11.62 19.21
C GLY A 56 -3.72 10.90 19.29
N ALA A 57 -3.70 9.61 18.96
CA ALA A 57 -4.83 8.71 19.19
C ALA A 57 -4.34 7.25 19.19
N LEU A 58 -4.67 6.50 20.23
CA LEU A 58 -4.48 5.05 20.26
C LEU A 58 -5.60 4.35 19.46
N GLY A 59 -5.30 3.16 18.93
CA GLY A 59 -6.27 2.33 18.22
C GLY A 59 -6.69 2.85 16.83
N VAL A 60 -6.01 3.86 16.28
CA VAL A 60 -6.25 4.35 14.91
C VAL A 60 -5.31 3.64 13.95
N GLU A 61 -5.86 2.80 13.08
CA GLU A 61 -5.12 2.15 12.01
C GLU A 61 -4.96 3.13 10.84
N ILE A 62 -3.71 3.51 10.51
CA ILE A 62 -3.41 4.44 9.42
C ILE A 62 -2.54 3.73 8.40
N GLY A 63 -3.01 3.64 7.16
CA GLY A 63 -2.36 2.90 6.09
C GLY A 63 -2.78 3.33 4.69
N THR A 64 -2.35 2.52 3.72
CA THR A 64 -2.73 2.64 2.31
C THR A 64 -3.71 1.52 1.95
N PHE A 65 -4.27 1.56 0.74
CA PHE A 65 -5.06 0.44 0.21
C PHE A 65 -4.27 -0.87 0.19
N TYR A 66 -2.96 -0.84 -0.05
CA TYR A 66 -2.12 -2.04 -0.01
C TYR A 66 -2.07 -2.68 1.37
N ARG A 67 -2.02 -1.85 2.42
CA ARG A 67 -2.08 -2.34 3.80
C ARG A 67 -3.47 -2.86 4.14
N LEU A 68 -4.52 -2.10 3.81
CA LEU A 68 -5.90 -2.53 4.05
C LEU A 68 -6.19 -3.90 3.40
N TYR A 69 -5.78 -4.08 2.15
CA TYR A 69 -5.92 -5.33 1.43
C TYR A 69 -5.20 -6.49 2.13
N ALA A 70 -3.94 -6.28 2.52
CA ALA A 70 -3.16 -7.29 3.24
C ALA A 70 -3.80 -7.65 4.58
N ASP A 71 -4.29 -6.65 5.33
CA ASP A 71 -4.91 -6.84 6.63
C ASP A 71 -6.27 -7.59 6.52
N ILE A 72 -7.06 -7.35 5.46
CA ILE A 72 -8.29 -8.11 5.18
C ILE A 72 -7.97 -9.57 4.86
N LEU A 73 -7.01 -9.79 3.97
CA LEU A 73 -6.59 -11.13 3.56
C LEU A 73 -6.02 -11.95 4.71
N ALA A 74 -5.19 -11.33 5.56
CA ALA A 74 -4.65 -11.97 6.75
C ALA A 74 -5.77 -12.41 7.70
N ARG A 75 -6.78 -11.56 7.92
CA ARG A 75 -7.96 -11.89 8.76
C ARG A 75 -8.83 -12.99 8.15
N ALA A 76 -8.87 -13.10 6.82
CA ALA A 76 -9.56 -14.18 6.12
C ALA A 76 -8.79 -15.51 6.14
N GLY A 77 -7.59 -15.58 6.74
CA GLY A 77 -6.75 -16.78 6.74
C GLY A 77 -6.05 -17.04 5.41
N VAL A 78 -6.03 -16.07 4.49
CA VAL A 78 -5.42 -16.18 3.16
C VAL A 78 -4.36 -15.08 2.97
N PRO A 79 -3.29 -15.06 3.77
CA PRO A 79 -2.25 -14.04 3.62
C PRO A 79 -1.65 -14.14 2.21
N ALA A 80 -1.57 -13.01 1.50
CA ALA A 80 -0.92 -12.92 0.19
C ALA A 80 0.45 -12.23 0.34
N PRO A 81 1.52 -12.97 0.66
CA PRO A 81 2.86 -12.40 0.76
C PRO A 81 3.28 -11.83 -0.60
N ARG A 82 3.82 -10.63 -0.59
CA ARG A 82 4.39 -10.00 -1.79
C ARG A 82 5.89 -10.21 -1.80
N LEU A 83 6.41 -10.64 -2.94
CA LEU A 83 7.84 -10.65 -3.18
C LEU A 83 8.34 -9.21 -3.28
N PHE A 84 9.43 -8.89 -2.57
CA PHE A 84 10.09 -7.59 -2.71
C PHE A 84 10.73 -7.44 -4.09
N ASP A 85 10.85 -6.22 -4.59
CA ASP A 85 11.36 -5.93 -5.94
C ASP A 85 12.69 -6.63 -6.29
N PRO A 86 13.70 -6.71 -5.40
CA PRO A 86 14.93 -7.43 -5.71
C PRO A 86 14.72 -8.94 -5.84
N VAL A 87 13.81 -9.51 -5.05
CA VAL A 87 13.47 -10.93 -5.08
C VAL A 87 12.69 -11.26 -6.35
N GLN A 88 11.71 -10.42 -6.73
CA GLN A 88 11.00 -10.56 -8.00
C GLN A 88 11.95 -10.52 -9.19
N HIS A 89 12.90 -9.58 -9.17
CA HIS A 89 13.90 -9.45 -10.22
C HIS A 89 14.76 -10.72 -10.35
N ARG A 90 15.27 -11.24 -9.24
CA ARG A 90 16.06 -12.48 -9.22
C ARG A 90 15.25 -13.71 -9.65
N LEU A 91 14.00 -13.80 -9.22
CA LEU A 91 13.10 -14.88 -9.63
C LEU A 91 12.84 -14.85 -11.15
N LEU A 92 12.50 -13.67 -11.69
CA LEU A 92 12.30 -13.50 -13.14
C LEU A 92 13.58 -13.83 -13.92
N ARG A 93 14.75 -13.41 -13.43
CA ARG A 93 16.04 -13.74 -14.02
C ARG A 93 16.23 -15.26 -14.13
N ALA A 94 16.05 -15.97 -13.03
CA ALA A 94 16.19 -17.42 -12.97
C ALA A 94 15.19 -18.15 -13.90
N ILE A 95 13.95 -17.67 -13.97
CA ILE A 95 12.93 -18.22 -14.87
C ILE A 95 13.33 -18.04 -16.33
N VAL A 96 13.78 -16.83 -16.71
CA VAL A 96 14.22 -16.55 -18.09
C VAL A 96 15.42 -17.40 -18.47
N ASP A 97 16.41 -17.51 -17.58
CA ASP A 97 17.62 -18.30 -17.83
C ASP A 97 17.27 -19.76 -18.10
N ARG A 98 16.46 -20.36 -17.21
CA ARG A 98 15.95 -21.73 -17.38
C ARG A 98 15.20 -21.91 -18.71
N LEU A 99 14.29 -21.00 -19.05
CA LEU A 99 13.49 -21.11 -20.27
C LEU A 99 14.33 -20.89 -21.54
N CYS A 100 15.42 -20.13 -21.48
CA CYS A 100 16.39 -20.03 -22.57
C CYS A 100 17.18 -21.33 -22.72
N ASP A 101 17.65 -21.90 -21.61
CA ASP A 101 18.38 -23.17 -21.60
C ASP A 101 17.51 -24.33 -22.11
N GLU A 102 16.21 -24.34 -21.79
CA GLU A 102 15.21 -25.28 -22.32
C GLU A 102 14.84 -25.01 -23.80
N GLY A 103 15.34 -23.94 -24.43
CA GLY A 103 15.02 -23.57 -25.80
C GLY A 103 13.56 -23.14 -26.01
N ARG A 104 12.88 -22.70 -24.95
CA ARG A 104 11.46 -22.29 -24.93
C ARG A 104 11.25 -20.78 -25.11
N LEU A 105 12.30 -19.98 -24.97
CA LEU A 105 12.32 -18.54 -25.21
C LEU A 105 13.13 -18.16 -26.47
N ARG A 106 13.00 -18.90 -27.57
CA ARG A 106 13.88 -18.76 -28.76
C ARG A 106 13.97 -17.33 -29.30
N HIS A 107 12.83 -16.66 -29.45
CA HIS A 107 12.78 -15.28 -29.97
C HIS A 107 13.40 -14.25 -29.01
N TYR A 108 13.36 -14.53 -27.71
CA TYR A 108 13.85 -13.62 -26.66
C TYR A 108 15.23 -14.01 -26.12
N ALA A 109 15.79 -15.14 -26.55
CA ALA A 109 17.11 -15.60 -26.13
C ALA A 109 18.22 -14.55 -26.33
N PRO A 110 18.26 -13.76 -27.42
CA PRO A 110 19.25 -12.68 -27.58
C PRO A 110 19.13 -11.55 -26.54
N LEU A 111 17.98 -11.45 -25.87
CA LEU A 111 17.73 -10.48 -24.80
C LEU A 111 18.04 -11.04 -23.41
N ARG A 112 18.45 -12.32 -23.29
CA ARG A 112 18.71 -12.99 -22.01
C ARG A 112 19.54 -12.10 -21.10
N ASP A 113 20.71 -11.64 -21.53
CA ASP A 113 21.64 -10.91 -20.65
C ASP A 113 21.39 -9.39 -20.61
N LYS A 114 20.34 -8.91 -21.28
CA LYS A 114 20.05 -7.47 -21.34
C LYS A 114 19.36 -7.02 -20.05
N PRO A 115 19.92 -6.06 -19.29
CA PRO A 115 19.36 -5.63 -18.00
C PRO A 115 17.94 -5.05 -18.13
N GLY A 116 17.63 -4.45 -19.29
CA GLY A 116 16.30 -3.93 -19.60
C GLY A 116 15.23 -5.01 -19.78
N PHE A 117 15.60 -6.24 -20.13
CA PHE A 117 14.64 -7.29 -20.45
C PHE A 117 13.86 -7.75 -19.22
N ILE A 118 14.55 -8.06 -18.12
CA ILE A 118 13.89 -8.43 -16.85
C ILE A 118 13.06 -7.27 -16.29
N ARG A 119 13.52 -6.03 -16.47
CA ARG A 119 12.76 -4.83 -16.07
C ARG A 119 11.46 -4.69 -16.88
N ALA A 120 11.50 -4.96 -18.18
CA ALA A 120 10.33 -4.92 -19.05
C ALA A 120 9.32 -6.02 -18.67
N LEU A 121 9.78 -7.26 -18.42
CA LEU A 121 8.91 -8.37 -18.01
C LEU A 121 8.18 -8.13 -16.69
N ARG A 122 8.79 -7.39 -15.77
CA ARG A 122 8.14 -7.02 -14.50
C ARG A 122 7.04 -5.95 -14.65
N GLY A 123 7.04 -5.23 -15.78
CA GLY A 123 6.02 -4.23 -16.09
C GLY A 123 4.81 -4.77 -16.85
N LEU A 124 4.86 -6.06 -17.26
CA LEU A 124 3.73 -6.79 -17.84
C LEU A 124 2.83 -7.32 -16.74
#